data_AF-A0A327J9W9-F1
#
_entry.id   AF-A0A327J9W9-F1
#
_cell.length_a   1.000
_cell.length_b   1.000
_cell.length_c   1.000
_cell.angle_alpha   90.00
_cell.angle_beta   90.00
_cell.angle_gamma   90.00
#
_symmetry.space_group_name_H-M   'P 1'
#
loop_
_entity.id
_entity.type
_entity.pdbx_description
1 polymer ?
#
loop_
_entity_poly.entity_id
_entity_poly.type
_entity_poly.pdbx_seq_one_letter_code
_entity_poly.pdbx_strand_id
1 'polypeptide(L)'
;MSCEAVKKSKIVCLVVFIICLFVRIYQINRVESVHIDSALTSTITYSVNPKGVTYYIPQGEYTGRQLKEIFIPKHKDNISADLKNIYLKNGNDALHPNLYYFFFRVFTHSAPNLDLQNLIKYGCGLNLIFFSFSFFLMYKLLDELFSKKDIIPFGLCVAFLNTSSISMTLFVRSYEMQATAVIFFVYAFVKLIKKINIGEKFSKSDVLILFSSSLFCMLSAYLLNMVLGILYASIIAFLMLKKRFRDILTIFVVGIFTMLCSFLIYPNYYAVLFASKMGEINSHTGSDGMLSALKFGYCRCLLTSHLFYIYSIIILIIGSFFKSEMKSRTYLQTFLIIAFFALFSVLCYISPFPLLRYCSPMFPIMALLYPYILQNKTFIVRTIFSVLIAMTMLHASIFAKNVEEFEKPDYIIQTGHFYNLPTIQNLFIGHDKKRIFTQKPEYPVLFFYNGIEDYVDLIYFMADEQKYIFYNTYPLSTSDIIQAIKKHNLKNFYLAIPTNTRININGYTKRSYNAFEMFYELNFK
;
A
#
# COMPACT_ATOMS: atom_id res chain seq x y z
N MET A 1 11.49 15.24 -35.81
CA MET A 1 11.44 16.06 -34.59
C MET A 1 12.83 16.62 -34.34
N SER A 2 12.99 17.91 -34.09
CA SER A 2 14.30 18.51 -33.77
C SER A 2 14.81 18.01 -32.41
N CYS A 3 16.14 17.95 -32.25
CA CYS A 3 16.80 17.62 -30.97
C CYS A 3 16.28 18.48 -29.80
N GLU A 4 15.90 19.73 -30.10
CA GLU A 4 15.36 20.70 -29.16
C GLU A 4 14.01 20.29 -28.55
N ALA A 5 13.11 19.70 -29.34
CA ALA A 5 11.79 19.28 -28.85
C ALA A 5 11.88 18.12 -27.85
N VAL A 6 12.83 17.20 -28.05
CA VAL A 6 13.12 16.10 -27.12
C VAL A 6 13.71 16.65 -25.82
N LYS A 7 14.63 17.62 -25.92
CA LYS A 7 15.22 18.29 -24.76
C LYS A 7 14.16 19.01 -23.93
N LYS A 8 13.25 19.74 -24.57
CA LYS A 8 12.11 20.41 -23.92
C LYS A 8 11.22 19.41 -23.16
N SER A 9 10.84 18.29 -23.79
CA SER A 9 10.02 17.26 -23.12
C SER A 9 10.70 16.69 -21.85
N LYS A 10 12.01 16.40 -21.90
CA LYS A 10 12.76 15.92 -20.72
C LYS A 10 12.78 16.94 -19.58
N ILE A 11 12.93 18.23 -19.88
CA ILE A 11 12.86 19.30 -18.88
C ILE A 11 11.47 19.33 -18.22
N VAL A 12 10.40 19.22 -19.00
CA VAL A 12 9.04 19.16 -18.44
C VAL A 12 8.85 17.92 -17.57
N CYS A 13 9.37 16.74 -17.97
CA CYS A 13 9.34 15.55 -17.11
C CYS A 13 10.07 15.78 -15.77
N LEU A 14 11.19 16.51 -15.77
CA LEU A 14 11.90 16.87 -14.53
C LEU A 14 11.07 17.81 -13.66
N VAL A 15 10.40 18.81 -14.25
CA VAL A 15 9.48 19.69 -13.52
C VAL A 15 8.34 18.88 -12.90
N VAL A 16 7.74 17.94 -13.65
CA VAL A 16 6.70 17.03 -13.14
C VAL A 16 7.23 16.19 -11.98
N PHE A 17 8.45 15.65 -12.08
CA PHE A 17 9.09 14.92 -10.98
C PHE A 17 9.20 15.78 -9.72
N ILE A 18 9.70 17.01 -9.85
CA ILE A 18 9.86 17.94 -8.73
C ILE A 18 8.50 18.26 -8.09
N ILE A 19 7.46 18.49 -8.88
CA ILE A 19 6.10 18.72 -8.36
C ILE A 19 5.58 17.49 -7.61
N CYS A 20 5.68 16.29 -8.20
CA CYS A 20 5.26 15.05 -7.58
C CYS A 20 6.01 14.76 -6.27
N LEU A 21 7.31 15.06 -6.23
CA LEU A 21 8.17 14.93 -5.06
C LEU A 21 7.79 15.95 -3.97
N PHE A 22 7.60 17.21 -4.35
CA PHE A 22 7.20 18.29 -3.44
C PHE A 22 5.86 17.97 -2.78
N VAL A 23 4.85 17.55 -3.54
CA VAL A 23 3.54 17.17 -2.99
C VAL A 23 3.67 16.04 -1.97
N ARG A 24 4.50 15.01 -2.25
CA ARG A 24 4.74 13.92 -1.30
C ARG A 24 5.42 14.42 -0.02
N ILE A 25 6.50 15.20 -0.13
CA ILE A 25 7.20 15.76 1.03
C ILE A 25 6.25 16.66 1.85
N TYR A 26 5.46 17.48 1.18
CA TYR A 26 4.43 18.31 1.81
C TYR A 26 3.44 17.46 2.61
N GLN A 27 2.93 16.36 2.04
CA GLN A 27 2.02 15.47 2.76
C GLN A 27 2.69 14.69 3.88
N ILE A 28 3.95 14.23 3.71
CA ILE A 28 4.73 13.54 4.76
C ILE A 28 4.84 14.42 6.01
N ASN A 29 5.09 15.72 5.84
CA ASN A 29 5.20 16.68 6.95
C ASN A 29 3.88 16.93 7.69
N ARG A 30 2.75 16.47 7.16
CA ARG A 30 1.42 16.56 7.78
C ARG A 30 0.97 15.24 8.42
N VAL A 31 1.80 14.19 8.35
CA VAL A 31 1.50 12.91 8.97
C VAL A 31 1.76 13.02 10.47
N GLU A 32 0.69 12.96 11.26
CA GLU A 32 0.74 13.02 12.72
C GLU A 32 0.49 11.66 13.39
N SER A 33 0.14 10.65 12.59
CA SER A 33 -0.13 9.30 13.07
C SER A 33 0.26 8.24 12.04
N VAL A 34 0.44 7.00 12.49
CA VAL A 34 0.74 5.86 11.62
C VAL A 34 -0.38 4.84 11.70
N HIS A 35 -0.65 4.20 10.56
CA HIS A 35 -1.52 3.05 10.51
C HIS A 35 -0.87 1.83 11.16
N ILE A 36 -1.70 0.90 11.68
CA ILE A 36 -1.27 -0.38 12.25
C ILE A 36 -0.25 -1.11 11.36
N ASP A 37 -0.50 -1.28 10.05
CA ASP A 37 0.46 -1.95 9.15
C ASP A 37 1.81 -1.23 9.03
N SER A 38 1.83 0.10 9.17
CA SER A 38 3.08 0.88 9.20
C SER A 38 3.85 0.62 10.50
N ALA A 39 3.14 0.50 11.61
CA ALA A 39 3.73 0.10 12.88
C ALA A 39 4.12 -1.40 12.92
N LEU A 40 3.40 -2.27 12.20
CA LEU A 40 3.79 -3.67 12.03
C LEU A 40 5.07 -3.79 11.21
N THR A 41 5.33 -2.91 10.23
CA THR A 41 6.60 -2.89 9.50
C THR A 41 7.79 -2.80 10.44
N SER A 42 7.74 -1.88 11.40
CA SER A 42 8.79 -1.76 12.41
C SER A 42 8.90 -2.99 13.29
N THR A 43 7.78 -3.51 13.81
CA THR A 43 7.82 -4.68 14.68
C THR A 43 8.35 -5.90 13.94
N ILE A 44 7.91 -6.18 12.71
CA ILE A 44 8.41 -7.30 11.90
C ILE A 44 9.92 -7.18 11.65
N THR A 45 10.38 -5.96 11.41
CA THR A 45 11.78 -5.68 11.06
C THR A 45 12.71 -5.77 12.28
N TYR A 46 12.24 -5.34 13.45
CA TYR A 46 13.06 -5.16 14.65
C TYR A 46 12.78 -6.16 15.77
N SER A 47 11.72 -6.98 15.66
CA SER A 47 11.35 -7.94 16.69
C SER A 47 12.37 -9.07 16.79
N VAL A 48 13.13 -9.08 17.87
CA VAL A 48 13.84 -10.28 18.37
C VAL A 48 12.88 -11.31 18.96
N ASN A 49 11.61 -10.95 19.17
CA ASN A 49 10.61 -11.86 19.71
C ASN A 49 10.32 -12.98 18.69
N PRO A 50 10.52 -14.26 19.06
CA PRO A 50 10.25 -15.38 18.18
C PRO A 50 8.77 -15.52 17.83
N LYS A 51 7.86 -14.83 18.52
CA LYS A 51 6.43 -14.77 18.20
C LYS A 51 6.06 -13.61 17.26
N GLY A 52 6.88 -12.57 17.11
CA GLY A 52 6.67 -11.50 16.12
C GLY A 52 5.25 -10.91 16.16
N VAL A 53 4.55 -10.91 15.01
CA VAL A 53 3.16 -10.42 14.88
C VAL A 53 2.10 -11.26 15.61
N THR A 54 2.47 -12.38 16.22
CA THR A 54 1.58 -13.19 17.08
C THR A 54 1.94 -13.09 18.56
N TYR A 55 2.77 -12.09 18.92
CA TYR A 55 3.12 -11.89 20.32
C TYR A 55 1.90 -11.43 21.12
N TYR A 56 1.76 -12.05 22.29
CA TYR A 56 0.74 -11.73 23.27
C TYR A 56 1.42 -11.06 24.45
N ILE A 57 0.97 -9.86 24.84
CA ILE A 57 1.50 -9.18 26.03
C ILE A 57 0.96 -9.91 27.27
N PRO A 58 1.82 -10.53 28.11
CA PRO A 58 1.35 -11.23 29.29
C PRO A 58 0.54 -10.31 30.22
N GLN A 59 -0.35 -10.88 31.04
CA GLN A 59 -1.03 -10.11 32.07
C GLN A 59 0.00 -9.55 33.06
N GLY A 60 -0.07 -8.25 33.33
CA GLY A 60 0.92 -7.59 34.17
C GLY A 60 0.90 -6.07 34.05
N GLU A 61 1.80 -5.45 34.80
CA GLU A 61 2.05 -4.02 34.76
C GLU A 61 3.35 -3.78 33.98
N TYR A 62 3.30 -2.83 33.05
CA TYR A 62 4.43 -2.45 32.21
C TYR A 62 4.56 -0.93 32.16
N THR A 63 5.78 -0.43 32.01
CA THR A 63 6.02 0.95 31.62
C THR A 63 6.01 1.09 30.10
N GLY A 64 5.77 2.29 29.58
CA GLY A 64 5.85 2.54 28.14
C GLY A 64 7.24 2.21 27.58
N ARG A 65 8.30 2.44 28.36
CA ARG A 65 9.67 2.05 28.00
C ARG A 65 9.80 0.54 27.81
N GLN A 66 9.27 -0.26 28.74
CA GLN A 66 9.32 -1.73 28.64
C GLN A 66 8.58 -2.23 27.39
N LEU A 67 7.39 -1.67 27.10
CA LEU A 67 6.62 -2.04 25.91
C LEU A 67 7.36 -1.65 24.62
N LYS A 68 7.94 -0.45 24.55
CA LYS A 68 8.76 -0.04 23.41
C LYS A 68 9.96 -0.97 23.22
N GLU A 69 10.63 -1.39 24.28
CA GLU A 69 11.75 -2.34 24.19
C GLU A 69 11.33 -3.72 23.67
N ILE A 70 10.12 -4.18 23.99
CA ILE A 70 9.58 -5.45 23.49
C ILE A 70 9.34 -5.41 21.96
N PHE A 71 8.79 -4.30 21.46
CA PHE A 71 8.29 -4.23 20.08
C PHE A 71 9.20 -3.48 19.11
N ILE A 72 10.00 -2.54 19.63
CA ILE A 72 10.89 -1.65 18.90
C ILE A 72 12.20 -1.53 19.70
N PRO A 73 12.94 -2.64 19.86
CA PRO A 73 14.16 -2.64 20.65
C PRO A 73 15.20 -1.69 20.06
N LYS A 74 16.02 -1.08 20.93
CA LYS A 74 17.19 -0.27 20.54
C LYS A 74 18.32 -1.17 20.02
N HIS A 75 18.11 -1.90 18.93
CA HIS A 75 19.16 -2.72 18.30
C HIS A 75 19.87 -1.93 17.21
N LYS A 76 20.74 -1.00 17.64
CA LYS A 76 21.66 -0.31 16.74
C LYS A 76 22.79 -1.22 16.23
N ASP A 77 23.14 -2.28 16.95
CA ASP A 77 24.47 -2.88 16.81
C ASP A 77 24.53 -4.27 16.14
N ASN A 78 23.42 -4.84 15.63
CA ASN A 78 23.48 -6.13 14.93
C ASN A 78 22.50 -6.28 13.75
N ILE A 79 22.71 -5.45 12.71
CA ILE A 79 21.99 -5.57 11.42
C ILE A 79 22.02 -7.00 10.87
N SER A 80 23.12 -7.74 11.03
CA SER A 80 23.23 -9.11 10.53
C SER A 80 22.25 -10.06 11.20
N ALA A 81 22.03 -9.93 12.52
CA ALA A 81 21.06 -10.74 13.24
C ALA A 81 19.63 -10.42 12.81
N ASP A 82 19.32 -9.14 12.61
CA ASP A 82 18.00 -8.71 12.17
C ASP A 82 17.69 -9.19 10.75
N LEU A 83 18.65 -9.03 9.82
CA LEU A 83 18.49 -9.52 8.45
C LEU A 83 18.35 -11.05 8.41
N LYS A 84 19.09 -11.78 9.26
CA LYS A 84 18.94 -13.23 9.41
C LYS A 84 17.55 -13.60 9.95
N ASN A 85 17.02 -12.83 10.91
CA ASN A 85 15.68 -13.04 11.45
C ASN A 85 14.60 -12.78 10.38
N ILE A 86 14.71 -11.68 9.63
CA ILE A 86 13.83 -11.37 8.50
C ILE A 86 13.87 -12.49 7.44
N TYR A 87 15.07 -13.00 7.14
CA TYR A 87 15.24 -14.11 6.20
C TYR A 87 14.59 -15.41 6.67
N LEU A 88 14.82 -15.83 7.92
CA LEU A 88 14.38 -17.12 8.44
C LEU A 88 12.92 -17.14 8.91
N LYS A 89 12.47 -16.05 9.55
CA LYS A 89 11.18 -15.98 10.26
C LYS A 89 10.26 -14.91 9.73
N ASN A 90 10.80 -13.84 9.14
CA ASN A 90 10.03 -12.70 8.66
C ASN A 90 9.06 -12.12 9.72
N GLY A 91 9.46 -12.10 10.99
CA GLY A 91 8.59 -11.69 12.10
C GLY A 91 7.31 -12.54 12.25
N ASN A 92 7.33 -13.78 11.78
CA ASN A 92 6.17 -14.68 11.60
C ASN A 92 5.07 -14.13 10.67
N ASP A 93 5.39 -13.13 9.85
CA ASP A 93 4.52 -12.65 8.78
C ASP A 93 4.70 -13.53 7.53
N ALA A 94 4.33 -14.81 7.64
CA ALA A 94 4.51 -15.79 6.57
C ALA A 94 3.69 -15.48 5.30
N LEU A 95 2.71 -14.59 5.41
CA LEU A 95 1.79 -14.22 4.33
C LEU A 95 2.34 -13.13 3.41
N HIS A 96 3.33 -12.35 3.86
CA HIS A 96 3.92 -11.28 3.07
C HIS A 96 5.38 -11.60 2.72
N PRO A 97 5.84 -11.30 1.49
CA PRO A 97 7.26 -11.38 1.16
C PRO A 97 8.13 -10.46 2.02
N ASN A 98 9.37 -10.86 2.27
CA ASN A 98 10.25 -10.21 3.24
C ASN A 98 11.09 -9.03 2.68
N LEU A 99 11.09 -8.81 1.36
CA LEU A 99 12.04 -7.90 0.71
C LEU A 99 11.91 -6.44 1.17
N TYR A 100 10.67 -5.96 1.39
CA TYR A 100 10.47 -4.60 1.88
C TYR A 100 11.04 -4.41 3.28
N TYR A 101 10.87 -5.38 4.17
CA TYR A 101 11.41 -5.33 5.53
C TYR A 101 12.93 -5.40 5.52
N PHE A 102 13.52 -6.16 4.59
CA PHE A 102 14.96 -6.18 4.36
C PHE A 102 15.48 -4.77 4.00
N PHE A 103 14.88 -4.13 3.00
CA PHE A 103 15.27 -2.75 2.63
C PHE A 103 14.99 -1.75 3.74
N PHE A 104 13.85 -1.87 4.42
CA PHE A 104 13.51 -1.01 5.55
C PHE A 104 14.55 -1.11 6.65
N ARG A 105 15.00 -2.32 7.02
CA ARG A 105 16.06 -2.52 8.03
C ARG A 105 17.37 -1.86 7.65
N VAL A 106 17.82 -2.10 6.41
CA VAL A 106 19.07 -1.52 5.89
C VAL A 106 18.98 0.00 5.88
N PHE A 107 17.86 0.54 5.41
CA PHE A 107 17.65 1.99 5.32
C PHE A 107 17.55 2.68 6.68
N THR A 108 17.06 1.97 7.70
CA THR A 108 16.92 2.47 9.08
C THR A 108 18.12 2.13 9.97
N HIS A 109 19.19 1.52 9.45
CA HIS A 109 20.35 1.10 10.24
C HIS A 109 21.00 2.24 11.03
N SER A 110 21.09 3.43 10.43
CA SER A 110 21.66 4.62 11.06
C SER A 110 20.66 5.43 11.88
N ALA A 111 19.40 4.99 12.00
CA ALA A 111 18.39 5.71 12.76
C ALA A 111 18.76 5.73 14.26
N PRO A 112 18.65 6.88 14.94
CA PRO A 112 19.06 6.99 16.33
C PRO A 112 18.21 6.15 17.29
N ASN A 113 16.91 6.16 17.03
CA ASN A 113 15.83 5.43 17.65
C ASN A 113 14.68 5.38 16.62
N LEU A 114 13.75 4.45 16.80
CA LEU A 114 12.58 4.35 15.93
C LEU A 114 11.34 4.83 16.70
N ASP A 115 11.31 6.12 17.01
CA ASP A 115 10.09 6.80 17.44
C ASP A 115 9.18 7.11 16.23
N LEU A 116 8.02 7.71 16.48
CA LEU A 116 7.03 8.00 15.43
C LEU A 116 7.63 8.86 14.30
N GLN A 117 8.35 9.91 14.67
CA GLN A 117 8.93 10.85 13.70
C GLN A 117 9.98 10.16 12.85
N ASN A 118 10.84 9.34 13.45
CA ASN A 118 11.83 8.56 12.73
C ASN A 118 11.18 7.46 11.87
N LEU A 119 10.13 6.77 12.34
CA LEU A 119 9.38 5.82 11.51
C LEU A 119 8.82 6.50 10.26
N ILE A 120 8.18 7.67 10.40
CA ILE A 120 7.64 8.44 9.28
C ILE A 120 8.79 8.88 8.35
N LYS A 121 9.83 9.49 8.91
CA LYS A 121 10.97 10.03 8.15
C LYS A 121 11.68 8.96 7.33
N TYR A 122 12.09 7.86 7.97
CA TYR A 122 12.85 6.81 7.28
C TYR A 122 11.94 5.89 6.45
N GLY A 123 10.72 5.59 6.93
CA GLY A 123 9.77 4.77 6.20
C GLY A 123 9.25 5.43 4.93
N CYS A 124 8.75 6.67 5.05
CA CYS A 124 8.35 7.45 3.87
C CYS A 124 9.57 7.81 3.01
N GLY A 125 10.74 8.02 3.62
CA GLY A 125 12.01 8.21 2.90
C GLY A 125 12.39 7.04 1.99
N LEU A 126 12.26 5.81 2.48
CA LEU A 126 12.45 4.61 1.65
C LEU A 126 11.42 4.55 0.52
N ASN A 127 10.16 4.85 0.81
CA ASN A 127 9.13 4.88 -0.23
C ASN A 127 9.41 5.98 -1.28
N LEU A 128 9.96 7.14 -0.90
CA LEU A 128 10.37 8.18 -1.86
C LEU A 128 11.46 7.69 -2.83
N ILE A 129 12.34 6.80 -2.39
CA ILE A 129 13.33 6.15 -3.26
C ILE A 129 12.61 5.25 -4.27
N PHE A 130 11.69 4.39 -3.82
CA PHE A 130 10.87 3.57 -4.72
C PHE A 130 10.05 4.40 -5.70
N PHE A 131 9.40 5.47 -5.23
CA PHE A 131 8.71 6.44 -6.07
C PHE A 131 9.64 7.04 -7.15
N SER A 132 10.88 7.39 -6.79
CA SER A 132 11.82 7.96 -7.75
C SER A 132 12.21 6.95 -8.84
N PHE A 133 12.43 5.70 -8.46
CA PHE A 133 12.66 4.61 -9.43
C PHE A 133 11.43 4.33 -10.29
N SER A 134 10.24 4.27 -9.69
CA SER A 134 8.98 4.03 -10.40
C SER A 134 8.69 5.14 -11.40
N PHE A 135 8.97 6.40 -11.06
CA PHE A 135 8.85 7.55 -11.96
C PHE A 135 9.76 7.42 -13.18
N PHE A 136 11.04 7.07 -12.98
CA PHE A 136 11.98 6.86 -14.08
C PHE A 136 11.58 5.69 -14.98
N LEU A 137 11.17 4.56 -14.39
CA LEU A 137 10.70 3.40 -15.15
C LEU A 137 9.43 3.71 -15.93
N MET A 138 8.50 4.47 -15.34
CA MET A 138 7.29 4.91 -15.99
C MET A 138 7.60 5.86 -17.16
N TYR A 139 8.59 6.74 -17.01
CA TYR A 139 9.08 7.58 -18.12
C TYR A 139 9.57 6.69 -19.28
N LYS A 140 10.37 5.66 -19.00
CA LYS A 140 10.83 4.70 -20.01
C LYS A 140 9.68 3.93 -20.65
N LEU A 141 8.71 3.48 -19.85
CA LEU A 141 7.52 2.79 -20.35
C LEU A 141 6.68 3.68 -21.27
N LEU A 142 6.43 4.94 -20.88
CA LEU A 142 5.70 5.90 -21.70
C LEU A 142 6.46 6.23 -22.99
N ASP A 143 7.79 6.34 -22.93
CA ASP A 143 8.63 6.59 -24.11
C ASP A 143 8.57 5.44 -25.12
N GLU A 144 8.43 4.20 -24.62
CA GLU A 144 8.17 3.02 -25.42
C GLU A 144 6.73 2.99 -25.97
N LEU A 145 5.72 3.30 -25.15
CA LEU A 145 4.33 3.19 -25.58
C LEU A 145 3.88 4.30 -26.52
N PHE A 146 4.42 5.52 -26.38
CA PHE A 146 3.90 6.69 -27.10
C PHE A 146 4.92 7.29 -28.06
N SER A 147 4.52 7.42 -29.33
CA SER A 147 5.36 8.05 -30.36
C SER A 147 5.51 9.56 -30.14
N LYS A 148 4.48 10.21 -29.57
CA LYS A 148 4.44 11.66 -29.31
C LYS A 148 5.09 11.98 -27.97
N LYS A 149 6.27 12.60 -27.98
CA LYS A 149 7.06 12.83 -26.75
C LYS A 149 6.51 13.90 -25.81
N ASP A 150 5.59 14.72 -26.30
CA ASP A 150 4.90 15.75 -25.52
C ASP A 150 3.77 15.19 -24.64
N ILE A 151 3.28 13.97 -24.90
CA ILE A 151 2.30 13.30 -24.01
C ILE A 151 2.97 12.67 -22.76
N ILE A 152 4.27 12.43 -22.81
CA ILE A 152 4.99 11.70 -21.75
C ILE A 152 4.92 12.43 -20.40
N PRO A 153 5.19 13.75 -20.30
CA PRO A 153 5.04 14.46 -19.03
C PRO A 153 3.62 14.37 -18.46
N PHE A 154 2.60 14.43 -19.32
CA PHE A 154 1.21 14.26 -18.89
C PHE A 154 0.93 12.86 -18.36
N GLY A 155 1.43 11.81 -19.04
CA GLY A 155 1.35 10.43 -18.55
C GLY A 155 2.01 10.25 -17.17
N LEU A 156 3.13 10.92 -16.92
CA LEU A 156 3.79 10.94 -15.61
C LEU A 156 2.95 11.67 -14.56
N CYS A 157 2.37 12.83 -14.90
CA CYS A 157 1.49 13.56 -14.00
C CYS A 157 0.34 12.68 -13.51
N VAL A 158 -0.43 12.08 -14.42
CA VAL A 158 -1.62 11.30 -14.05
C VAL A 158 -1.27 10.04 -13.26
N ALA A 159 -0.12 9.43 -13.55
CA ALA A 159 0.34 8.23 -12.84
C ALA A 159 0.74 8.50 -11.38
N PHE A 160 1.25 9.72 -11.07
CA PHE A 160 1.88 10.01 -9.77
C PHE A 160 1.28 11.17 -8.97
N LEU A 161 0.40 12.00 -9.56
CA LEU A 161 -0.36 13.05 -8.87
C LEU A 161 -1.79 12.63 -8.51
N ASN A 162 -2.11 11.34 -8.59
CA ASN A 162 -3.36 10.84 -8.00
C ASN A 162 -3.14 10.54 -6.51
N THR A 163 -4.15 10.74 -5.67
CA THR A 163 -4.02 10.54 -4.21
C THR A 163 -3.65 9.10 -3.87
N SER A 164 -4.11 8.11 -4.64
CA SER A 164 -3.71 6.72 -4.39
C SER A 164 -2.19 6.53 -4.49
N SER A 165 -1.56 7.06 -5.54
CA SER A 165 -0.11 6.99 -5.71
C SER A 165 0.67 7.78 -4.66
N ILE A 166 0.17 8.93 -4.21
CA ILE A 166 0.81 9.67 -3.11
C ILE A 166 0.70 8.90 -1.81
N SER A 167 -0.46 8.29 -1.55
CA SER A 167 -0.73 7.57 -0.31
C SER A 167 0.10 6.30 -0.15
N MET A 168 0.48 5.63 -1.26
CA MET A 168 1.47 4.54 -1.23
C MET A 168 2.83 5.00 -0.71
N THR A 169 3.20 6.27 -0.95
CA THR A 169 4.44 6.84 -0.42
C THR A 169 4.34 7.13 1.09
N LEU A 170 3.18 7.64 1.55
CA LEU A 170 2.94 7.97 2.96
C LEU A 170 2.81 6.73 3.86
N PHE A 171 2.37 5.61 3.28
CA PHE A 171 2.16 4.38 4.03
C PHE A 171 3.43 3.55 4.11
N VAL A 172 4.01 3.40 5.30
CA VAL A 172 5.27 2.66 5.53
C VAL A 172 5.04 1.14 5.39
N ARG A 173 4.91 0.68 4.14
CA ARG A 173 4.68 -0.70 3.72
C ARG A 173 5.11 -0.87 2.26
N SER A 174 5.05 -2.10 1.77
CA SER A 174 5.55 -2.48 0.44
C SER A 174 4.77 -1.93 -0.77
N TYR A 175 3.71 -1.13 -0.63
CA TYR A 175 2.86 -0.75 -1.77
C TYR A 175 3.56 0.10 -2.84
N GLU A 176 4.39 1.08 -2.45
CA GLU A 176 5.18 1.85 -3.44
C GLU A 176 6.23 0.96 -4.14
N MET A 177 6.82 0.01 -3.41
CA MET A 177 7.73 -1.01 -3.97
C MET A 177 6.99 -1.93 -4.95
N GLN A 178 5.77 -2.35 -4.61
CA GLN A 178 4.90 -3.14 -5.48
C GLN A 178 4.55 -2.38 -6.77
N ALA A 179 4.22 -1.09 -6.68
CA ALA A 179 3.96 -0.26 -7.86
C ALA A 179 5.20 -0.16 -8.76
N THR A 180 6.38 0.01 -8.15
CA THR A 180 7.67 -0.01 -8.85
C THR A 180 7.90 -1.33 -9.58
N ALA A 181 7.65 -2.47 -8.92
CA ALA A 181 7.80 -3.79 -9.49
C ALA A 181 6.88 -4.02 -10.69
N VAL A 182 5.62 -3.60 -10.56
CA VAL A 182 4.61 -3.69 -11.63
C VAL A 182 5.03 -2.86 -12.84
N ILE A 183 5.43 -1.60 -12.65
CA ILE A 183 5.91 -0.75 -13.74
C ILE A 183 7.14 -1.37 -14.40
N PHE A 184 8.09 -1.89 -13.61
CA PHE A 184 9.29 -2.50 -14.14
C PHE A 184 8.98 -3.72 -15.01
N PHE A 185 8.10 -4.59 -14.54
CA PHE A 185 7.71 -5.81 -15.26
C PHE A 185 6.88 -5.48 -16.51
N VAL A 186 5.97 -4.51 -16.46
CA VAL A 186 5.24 -4.02 -17.65
C VAL A 186 6.20 -3.42 -18.67
N TYR A 187 7.22 -2.68 -18.24
CA TYR A 187 8.27 -2.18 -19.12
C TYR A 187 9.03 -3.32 -19.81
N ALA A 188 9.44 -4.36 -19.06
CA ALA A 188 10.06 -5.55 -19.63
C ALA A 188 9.15 -6.24 -20.66
N PHE A 189 7.87 -6.44 -20.31
CA PHE A 189 6.84 -7.00 -21.19
C PHE A 189 6.72 -6.20 -22.50
N VAL A 190 6.56 -4.88 -22.42
CA VAL A 190 6.41 -4.01 -23.60
C VAL A 190 7.61 -4.11 -24.54
N LYS A 191 8.84 -4.08 -23.99
CA LYS A 191 10.05 -4.25 -24.80
C LYS A 191 10.08 -5.59 -25.52
N LEU A 192 9.73 -6.68 -24.83
CA LEU A 192 9.69 -8.01 -25.43
C LEU A 192 8.64 -8.11 -26.52
N ILE A 193 7.40 -7.64 -26.28
CA ILE A 193 6.34 -7.66 -27.28
C ILE A 193 6.73 -6.88 -28.54
N LYS A 194 7.36 -5.72 -28.39
CA LYS A 194 7.88 -4.97 -29.54
C LYS A 194 8.91 -5.76 -30.34
N LYS A 195 9.89 -6.38 -29.68
CA LYS A 195 10.89 -7.24 -30.32
C LYS A 195 10.27 -8.44 -31.03
N ILE A 196 9.27 -9.07 -30.41
CA ILE A 196 8.50 -10.17 -31.01
C ILE A 196 7.83 -9.69 -32.30
N ASN A 197 7.21 -8.51 -32.29
CA ASN A 197 6.52 -7.96 -33.44
C ASN A 197 7.44 -7.65 -34.62
N ILE A 198 8.65 -7.16 -34.37
CA ILE A 198 9.64 -6.86 -35.42
C ILE A 198 10.53 -8.07 -35.77
N GLY A 199 10.35 -9.21 -35.11
CA GLY A 199 11.11 -10.44 -35.37
C GLY A 199 12.52 -10.46 -34.76
N GLU A 200 12.85 -9.54 -33.86
CA GLU A 200 14.18 -9.48 -33.23
C GLU A 200 14.33 -10.58 -32.16
N LYS A 201 15.51 -11.22 -32.11
CA LYS A 201 15.84 -12.23 -31.08
C LYS A 201 16.00 -11.58 -29.71
N PHE A 202 15.71 -12.35 -28.65
CA PHE A 202 15.96 -11.88 -27.29
C PHE A 202 17.46 -11.83 -27.02
N SER A 203 17.92 -10.67 -26.53
CA SER A 203 19.29 -10.50 -26.08
C SER A 203 19.44 -10.98 -24.63
N LYS A 204 20.68 -11.21 -24.18
CA LYS A 204 20.96 -11.52 -22.77
C LYS A 204 20.43 -10.44 -21.81
N SER A 205 20.45 -9.18 -22.24
CA SER A 205 19.92 -8.07 -21.45
C SER A 205 18.40 -8.13 -21.29
N ASP A 206 17.67 -8.58 -22.33
CA ASP A 206 16.22 -8.72 -22.26
C ASP A 206 15.82 -9.84 -21.31
N VAL A 207 16.56 -10.96 -21.35
CA VAL A 207 16.39 -12.09 -20.42
C VAL A 207 16.67 -11.67 -18.98
N LEU A 208 17.76 -10.93 -18.76
CA LEU A 208 18.10 -10.42 -17.43
C LEU A 208 17.05 -9.44 -16.90
N ILE A 209 16.58 -8.49 -17.72
CA ILE A 209 15.54 -7.54 -17.33
C ILE A 209 14.23 -8.27 -17.00
N LEU A 210 13.83 -9.25 -17.82
CA LEU A 210 12.64 -10.07 -17.54
C LEU A 210 12.80 -10.82 -16.23
N PHE A 211 13.92 -11.53 -16.04
CA PHE A 211 14.20 -12.25 -14.80
C PHE A 211 14.17 -11.34 -13.57
N SER A 212 14.92 -10.23 -13.60
CA SER A 212 15.00 -9.30 -12.46
C SER A 212 13.66 -8.66 -12.14
N SER A 213 12.89 -8.24 -13.15
CA SER A 213 11.57 -7.66 -12.94
C SER A 213 10.55 -8.67 -12.43
N SER A 214 10.58 -9.91 -12.92
CA SER A 214 9.73 -11.01 -12.42
C SER A 214 10.05 -11.36 -10.97
N LEU A 215 11.35 -11.49 -10.65
CA LEU A 215 11.80 -11.80 -9.30
C LEU A 215 11.41 -10.69 -8.33
N PHE A 216 11.56 -9.43 -8.74
CA PHE A 216 11.16 -8.29 -7.94
C PHE A 216 9.65 -8.24 -7.70
N CYS A 217 8.82 -8.57 -8.70
CA CYS A 217 7.37 -8.72 -8.53
C CYS A 217 7.01 -9.80 -7.49
N MET A 218 7.57 -11.01 -7.62
CA MET A 218 7.32 -12.11 -6.67
C MET A 218 7.70 -11.70 -5.25
N LEU A 219 8.89 -11.13 -5.07
CA LEU A 219 9.37 -10.70 -3.76
C LEU A 219 8.69 -9.43 -3.21
N SER A 220 7.81 -8.78 -3.98
CA SER A 220 7.10 -7.58 -3.53
C SER A 220 5.74 -7.88 -2.89
N ALA A 221 4.93 -8.75 -3.50
CA ALA A 221 3.67 -9.23 -2.94
C ALA A 221 3.14 -10.46 -3.67
N TYR A 222 2.50 -11.38 -2.93
CA TYR A 222 1.93 -12.60 -3.51
C TYR A 222 0.81 -12.32 -4.53
N LEU A 223 0.03 -11.25 -4.36
CA LEU A 223 -1.02 -10.85 -5.29
C LEU A 223 -0.47 -10.46 -6.67
N LEU A 224 0.79 -10.02 -6.75
CA LEU A 224 1.43 -9.69 -8.03
C LEU A 224 1.74 -10.91 -8.89
N ASN A 225 1.67 -12.13 -8.33
CA ASN A 225 1.77 -13.36 -9.12
C ASN A 225 0.68 -13.45 -10.19
N MET A 226 -0.49 -12.85 -9.97
CA MET A 226 -1.54 -12.78 -11.00
C MET A 226 -1.13 -11.89 -12.18
N VAL A 227 -0.48 -10.75 -11.90
CA VAL A 227 0.08 -9.86 -12.93
C VAL A 227 1.14 -10.60 -13.74
N LEU A 228 2.04 -11.32 -13.07
CA LEU A 228 3.03 -12.17 -13.71
C LEU A 228 2.36 -13.21 -14.61
N GLY A 229 1.42 -14.00 -14.08
CA GLY A 229 0.75 -15.07 -14.81
C GLY A 229 0.08 -14.59 -16.11
N ILE A 230 -0.70 -13.51 -16.04
CA ILE A 230 -1.42 -12.98 -17.21
C ILE A 230 -0.46 -12.46 -18.28
N LEU A 231 0.57 -11.70 -17.89
CA LEU A 231 1.50 -11.14 -18.87
C LEU A 231 2.47 -12.20 -19.43
N TYR A 232 2.90 -13.17 -18.63
CA TYR A 232 3.67 -14.33 -19.13
C TYR A 232 2.84 -15.15 -20.13
N ALA A 233 1.60 -15.48 -19.80
CA ALA A 233 0.70 -16.19 -20.71
C ALA A 233 0.50 -15.41 -22.01
N SER A 234 0.39 -14.08 -21.93
CA SER A 234 0.30 -13.21 -23.09
C SER A 234 1.57 -13.24 -23.95
N ILE A 235 2.77 -13.15 -23.34
CA ILE A 235 4.05 -13.30 -24.07
C ILE A 235 4.08 -14.63 -24.81
N ILE A 236 3.74 -15.73 -24.13
CA ILE A 236 3.74 -17.08 -24.73
C ILE A 236 2.75 -17.15 -25.89
N ALA A 237 1.54 -16.62 -25.73
CA ALA A 237 0.54 -16.58 -26.80
C ALA A 237 1.07 -15.79 -28.02
N PHE A 238 1.69 -14.62 -27.83
CA PHE A 238 2.30 -13.86 -28.91
C PHE A 238 3.44 -14.62 -29.60
N LEU A 239 4.28 -15.32 -28.85
CA LEU A 239 5.36 -16.14 -29.40
C LEU A 239 4.84 -17.34 -30.19
N MET A 240 3.77 -17.99 -29.72
CA MET A 240 3.08 -19.07 -30.45
C MET A 240 2.52 -18.57 -31.78
N LEU A 241 1.83 -17.42 -31.78
CA LEU A 241 1.31 -16.81 -33.01
C LEU A 241 2.43 -16.47 -34.00
N LYS A 242 3.61 -16.12 -33.51
CA LYS A 242 4.81 -15.88 -34.34
C LYS A 242 5.64 -17.13 -34.62
N LYS A 243 5.21 -18.32 -34.17
CA LYS A 243 5.91 -19.61 -34.32
C LYS A 243 7.36 -19.59 -33.78
N ARG A 244 7.63 -18.81 -32.73
CA ARG A 244 8.96 -18.62 -32.12
C ARG A 244 9.19 -19.54 -30.91
N PHE A 245 9.13 -20.85 -31.12
CA PHE A 245 9.16 -21.85 -30.03
C PHE A 245 10.44 -21.85 -29.17
N ARG A 246 11.60 -21.48 -29.73
CA ARG A 246 12.85 -21.37 -28.96
C ARG A 246 12.79 -20.27 -27.89
N ASP A 247 12.11 -19.18 -28.20
CA ASP A 247 11.93 -18.09 -27.26
C ASP A 247 10.92 -18.48 -26.16
N ILE A 248 9.94 -19.34 -26.46
CA ILE A 248 9.03 -19.90 -25.43
C ILE A 248 9.82 -20.68 -24.38
N LEU A 249 10.78 -21.52 -24.80
CA LEU A 249 11.67 -22.22 -23.88
C LEU A 249 12.46 -21.22 -23.00
N THR A 250 12.93 -20.12 -23.58
CA THR A 250 13.63 -19.07 -22.83
C THR A 250 12.73 -18.45 -21.75
N ILE A 251 11.49 -18.11 -22.11
CA ILE A 251 10.49 -17.58 -21.17
C ILE A 251 10.20 -18.56 -20.04
N PHE A 252 10.07 -19.85 -20.36
CA PHE A 252 9.84 -20.91 -19.37
C PHE A 252 11.01 -21.08 -18.40
N VAL A 253 12.25 -21.12 -18.92
CA VAL A 253 13.48 -21.19 -18.11
C VAL A 253 13.58 -19.98 -17.17
N VAL A 254 13.28 -18.77 -17.66
CA VAL A 254 13.25 -17.57 -16.81
C VAL A 254 12.21 -17.71 -15.70
N GLY A 255 11.01 -18.22 -16.01
CA GLY A 255 9.96 -18.46 -15.01
C GLY A 255 10.41 -19.41 -13.90
N ILE A 256 10.96 -20.57 -14.27
CA ILE A 256 11.51 -21.55 -13.30
C ILE A 256 12.61 -20.91 -12.47
N PHE A 257 13.57 -20.23 -13.10
CA PHE A 257 14.68 -19.61 -12.39
C PHE A 257 14.20 -18.51 -11.43
N THR A 258 13.18 -17.75 -11.82
CA THR A 258 12.52 -16.76 -10.94
C THR A 258 11.92 -17.44 -9.72
N MET A 259 11.18 -18.54 -9.91
CA MET A 259 10.58 -19.30 -8.82
C MET A 259 11.64 -19.87 -7.86
N LEU A 260 12.72 -20.43 -8.39
CA LEU A 260 13.83 -20.96 -7.60
C LEU A 260 14.54 -19.84 -6.81
N CYS A 261 14.88 -18.73 -7.46
CA CYS A 261 15.53 -17.61 -6.79
C CYS A 261 14.63 -16.95 -5.75
N SER A 262 13.31 -16.90 -5.96
CA SER A 262 12.38 -16.36 -4.96
C SER A 262 12.42 -17.19 -3.66
N PHE A 263 12.53 -18.52 -3.76
CA PHE A 263 12.68 -19.42 -2.62
C PHE A 263 14.04 -19.27 -1.94
N LEU A 264 15.12 -19.11 -2.72
CA LEU A 264 16.46 -18.91 -2.17
C LEU A 264 16.58 -17.58 -1.42
N ILE A 265 15.88 -16.53 -1.86
CA ILE A 265 15.90 -15.21 -1.20
C ILE A 265 14.92 -15.18 -0.02
N TYR A 266 13.80 -15.91 -0.12
CA TYR A 266 12.82 -16.02 0.95
C TYR A 266 12.30 -17.47 1.06
N PRO A 267 12.86 -18.30 1.96
CA PRO A 267 12.51 -19.71 2.09
C PRO A 267 11.02 -19.95 2.38
N ASN A 268 10.38 -19.03 3.11
CA ASN A 268 8.95 -19.15 3.44
C ASN A 268 8.03 -18.54 2.37
N TYR A 269 8.53 -18.16 1.19
CA TYR A 269 7.73 -17.52 0.14
C TYR A 269 6.45 -18.30 -0.22
N TYR A 270 6.57 -19.63 -0.35
CA TYR A 270 5.43 -20.48 -0.72
C TYR A 270 4.56 -20.88 0.46
N ALA A 271 4.87 -20.49 1.69
CA ALA A 271 4.05 -20.78 2.87
C ALA A 271 2.63 -20.21 2.72
N VAL A 272 2.47 -19.09 1.99
CA VAL A 272 1.17 -18.47 1.72
C VAL A 272 0.21 -19.41 0.97
N LEU A 273 0.72 -20.34 0.14
CA LEU A 273 -0.09 -21.32 -0.58
C LEU A 273 -0.69 -22.39 0.34
N PHE A 274 -0.11 -22.57 1.52
CA PHE A 274 -0.50 -23.58 2.51
C PHE A 274 -1.12 -22.96 3.77
N ALA A 275 -1.19 -21.63 3.86
CA ALA A 275 -1.72 -20.93 5.01
C ALA A 275 -3.26 -20.97 5.04
N SER A 276 -3.84 -21.00 6.26
CA SER A 276 -5.29 -21.06 6.52
C SER A 276 -6.12 -19.95 5.87
N LYS A 277 -5.49 -18.82 5.50
CA LYS A 277 -6.11 -17.70 4.76
C LYS A 277 -6.59 -18.05 3.34
N MET A 278 -6.11 -19.14 2.74
CA MET A 278 -6.72 -19.71 1.53
C MET A 278 -8.18 -20.13 1.80
N GLY A 279 -8.51 -20.53 3.03
CA GLY A 279 -9.86 -20.82 3.49
C GLY A 279 -10.75 -19.58 3.63
N GLU A 280 -10.19 -18.42 3.98
CA GLU A 280 -10.90 -17.13 3.98
C GLU A 280 -11.20 -16.64 2.55
N ILE A 281 -10.29 -16.86 1.59
CA ILE A 281 -10.58 -16.58 0.17
C ILE A 281 -11.75 -17.47 -0.29
N ASN A 282 -11.76 -18.75 0.09
CA ASN A 282 -12.83 -19.68 -0.25
C ASN A 282 -14.19 -19.28 0.37
N SER A 283 -14.23 -18.71 1.58
CA SER A 283 -15.49 -18.26 2.19
C SER A 283 -16.11 -17.03 1.49
N HIS A 284 -15.32 -16.25 0.75
CA HIS A 284 -15.80 -15.12 -0.06
C HIS A 284 -16.30 -15.52 -1.46
N THR A 285 -16.09 -16.77 -1.89
CA THR A 285 -16.47 -17.27 -3.23
C THR A 285 -17.91 -17.80 -3.34
N GLY A 286 -18.74 -17.65 -2.30
CA GLY A 286 -20.18 -17.97 -2.35
C GLY A 286 -20.95 -17.04 -3.31
N SER A 287 -22.11 -17.49 -3.80
CA SER A 287 -22.94 -16.75 -4.78
C SER A 287 -23.32 -15.34 -4.33
N ASP A 288 -23.54 -15.13 -3.02
CA ASP A 288 -23.83 -13.81 -2.44
C ASP A 288 -22.57 -12.92 -2.30
N GLY A 289 -21.39 -13.54 -2.23
CA GLY A 289 -20.08 -12.88 -2.23
C GLY A 289 -19.73 -12.25 -3.57
N MET A 290 -20.09 -12.89 -4.69
CA MET A 290 -19.81 -12.38 -6.04
C MET A 290 -20.54 -11.07 -6.33
N LEU A 291 -21.83 -10.98 -6.00
CA LEU A 291 -22.61 -9.77 -6.23
C LEU A 291 -22.25 -8.65 -5.23
N SER A 292 -21.85 -9.02 -4.00
CA SER A 292 -21.46 -8.07 -2.95
C SER A 292 -20.03 -7.52 -3.09
N ALA A 293 -19.06 -8.32 -3.52
CA ALA A 293 -17.69 -7.90 -3.82
C ALA A 293 -17.57 -7.09 -5.12
N LEU A 294 -18.44 -7.39 -6.12
CA LEU A 294 -18.59 -6.59 -7.33
C LEU A 294 -19.55 -5.41 -7.17
N LYS A 295 -20.05 -5.09 -5.96
CA LYS A 295 -20.94 -3.94 -5.74
C LYS A 295 -20.28 -2.69 -6.31
N PHE A 296 -20.80 -2.30 -7.47
CA PHE A 296 -20.35 -1.25 -8.37
C PHE A 296 -20.04 0.07 -7.66
N GLY A 297 -20.63 0.33 -6.49
CA GLY A 297 -20.38 1.49 -5.65
C GLY A 297 -18.95 1.61 -5.09
N TYR A 298 -18.31 0.51 -4.67
CA TYR A 298 -16.99 0.58 -4.02
C TYR A 298 -15.86 0.77 -5.04
N CYS A 299 -15.80 -0.07 -6.07
CA CYS A 299 -14.86 0.09 -7.18
C CYS A 299 -15.05 1.44 -7.88
N ARG A 300 -16.30 1.91 -8.04
CA ARG A 300 -16.59 3.26 -8.53
C ARG A 300 -16.00 4.31 -7.59
N CYS A 301 -16.26 4.24 -6.28
CA CYS A 301 -15.73 5.21 -5.32
C CYS A 301 -14.19 5.27 -5.38
N LEU A 302 -13.52 4.11 -5.39
CA LEU A 302 -12.06 4.05 -5.46
C LEU A 302 -11.51 4.71 -6.73
N LEU A 303 -12.11 4.40 -7.88
CA LEU A 303 -11.68 4.94 -9.16
C LEU A 303 -12.01 6.43 -9.28
N THR A 304 -13.23 6.86 -8.93
CA THR A 304 -13.68 8.24 -9.10
C THR A 304 -13.19 9.21 -8.04
N SER A 305 -12.71 8.71 -6.89
CA SER A 305 -12.24 9.56 -5.79
C SER A 305 -10.71 9.57 -5.65
N HIS A 306 -9.99 8.59 -6.21
CA HIS A 306 -8.54 8.47 -5.94
C HIS A 306 -7.63 8.22 -7.13
N LEU A 307 -8.15 7.74 -8.26
CA LEU A 307 -7.37 7.56 -9.49
C LEU A 307 -7.78 8.60 -10.54
N PHE A 308 -9.07 8.60 -10.86
CA PHE A 308 -9.59 9.27 -12.02
C PHE A 308 -10.30 10.58 -11.73
N TYR A 309 -10.62 10.95 -10.48
CA TYR A 309 -11.41 12.13 -10.07
C TYR A 309 -12.59 12.48 -11.01
N ILE A 310 -13.84 12.44 -10.54
CA ILE A 310 -15.01 12.71 -11.41
C ILE A 310 -14.83 13.90 -12.38
N TYR A 311 -14.22 14.99 -11.91
CA TYR A 311 -13.88 16.16 -12.73
C TYR A 311 -12.83 15.90 -13.82
N SER A 312 -11.74 15.17 -13.56
CA SER A 312 -10.77 14.88 -14.62
C SER A 312 -11.27 13.81 -15.60
N ILE A 313 -12.20 12.93 -15.23
CA ILE A 313 -12.96 12.10 -16.20
C ILE A 313 -13.80 13.00 -17.11
N ILE A 314 -14.57 13.94 -16.55
CA ILE A 314 -15.41 14.84 -17.34
C ILE A 314 -14.55 15.63 -18.33
N ILE A 315 -13.43 16.20 -17.86
CA ILE A 315 -12.47 16.92 -18.71
C ILE A 315 -11.92 16.00 -19.81
N LEU A 316 -11.58 14.75 -19.49
CA LEU A 316 -11.11 13.77 -20.47
C LEU A 316 -12.16 13.43 -21.53
N ILE A 317 -13.41 13.22 -21.12
CA ILE A 317 -14.55 12.94 -22.01
C ILE A 317 -14.77 14.12 -22.94
N ILE A 318 -14.82 15.35 -22.41
CA ILE A 318 -14.97 16.56 -23.22
C ILE A 318 -13.82 16.64 -24.25
N GLY A 319 -12.57 16.46 -23.83
CA GLY A 319 -11.40 16.46 -24.71
C GLY A 319 -11.45 15.36 -25.78
N SER A 320 -12.11 14.24 -25.49
CA SER A 320 -12.27 13.13 -26.41
C SER A 320 -13.18 13.45 -27.62
N PHE A 321 -14.06 14.45 -27.53
CA PHE A 321 -14.94 14.86 -28.64
C PHE A 321 -14.28 15.82 -29.63
N PHE A 322 -13.14 16.42 -29.29
CA PHE A 322 -12.43 17.36 -30.18
C PHE A 322 -11.70 16.68 -31.34
N LYS A 323 -11.38 17.46 -32.39
CA LYS A 323 -10.74 16.98 -33.62
C LYS A 323 -9.51 16.11 -33.36
N SER A 324 -9.47 14.95 -34.00
CA SER A 324 -8.34 14.01 -33.96
C SER A 324 -7.42 14.17 -35.16
N GLU A 325 -6.15 13.88 -34.94
CA GLU A 325 -5.18 13.56 -36.00
C GLU A 325 -5.33 12.08 -36.41
N MET A 326 -4.63 11.65 -37.47
CA MET A 326 -4.61 10.24 -37.89
C MET A 326 -4.33 9.31 -36.70
N LYS A 327 -5.14 8.25 -36.56
CA LYS A 327 -5.00 7.27 -35.48
C LYS A 327 -3.66 6.55 -35.59
N SER A 328 -2.84 6.61 -34.54
CA SER A 328 -1.71 5.69 -34.40
C SER A 328 -2.22 4.26 -34.15
N ARG A 329 -1.43 3.23 -34.51
CA ARG A 329 -1.71 1.86 -34.08
C ARG A 329 -1.45 1.75 -32.57
N THR A 330 -2.46 1.36 -31.80
CA THR A 330 -2.42 1.40 -30.32
C THR A 330 -2.76 0.09 -29.63
N TYR A 331 -2.64 -1.05 -30.33
CA TYR A 331 -3.09 -2.36 -29.83
C TYR A 331 -2.45 -2.75 -28.50
N LEU A 332 -1.16 -2.45 -28.30
CA LEU A 332 -0.45 -2.80 -27.06
C LEU A 332 -0.94 -1.97 -25.88
N GLN A 333 -1.18 -0.67 -26.09
CA GLN A 333 -1.73 0.23 -25.08
C GLN A 333 -3.15 -0.21 -24.71
N THR A 334 -3.99 -0.54 -25.70
CA THR A 334 -5.34 -1.04 -25.50
C THR A 334 -5.33 -2.34 -24.69
N PHE A 335 -4.46 -3.29 -25.05
CA PHE A 335 -4.29 -4.55 -24.32
C PHE A 335 -3.92 -4.31 -22.86
N LEU A 336 -2.89 -3.47 -22.59
CA LEU A 336 -2.46 -3.17 -21.23
C LEU A 336 -3.57 -2.53 -20.40
N ILE A 337 -4.30 -1.56 -20.96
CA ILE A 337 -5.42 -0.93 -20.27
C ILE A 337 -6.47 -1.98 -19.90
N ILE A 338 -6.95 -2.77 -20.86
CA ILE A 338 -7.98 -3.79 -20.61
C ILE A 338 -7.48 -4.82 -19.59
N ALA A 339 -6.26 -5.32 -19.74
CA ALA A 339 -5.68 -6.32 -18.84
C ALA A 339 -5.58 -5.80 -17.40
N PHE A 340 -5.14 -4.55 -17.21
CA PHE A 340 -4.99 -3.98 -15.86
C PHE A 340 -6.32 -3.59 -15.22
N PHE A 341 -7.33 -3.19 -15.99
CA PHE A 341 -8.69 -3.03 -15.46
C PHE A 341 -9.33 -4.39 -15.08
N ALA A 342 -9.10 -5.44 -15.87
CA ALA A 342 -9.55 -6.79 -15.53
C ALA A 342 -8.84 -7.31 -14.27
N LEU A 343 -7.51 -7.15 -14.19
CA LEU A 343 -6.71 -7.48 -13.01
C LEU A 343 -7.17 -6.71 -11.77
N PHE A 344 -7.44 -5.41 -11.90
CA PHE A 344 -7.99 -4.61 -10.81
C PHE A 344 -9.30 -5.20 -10.27
N SER A 345 -10.22 -5.58 -11.15
CA SER A 345 -11.49 -6.20 -10.75
C SER A 345 -11.28 -7.55 -10.05
N VAL A 346 -10.37 -8.38 -10.57
CA VAL A 346 -10.01 -9.68 -9.96
C VAL A 346 -9.38 -9.48 -8.58
N LEU A 347 -8.49 -8.49 -8.43
CA LEU A 347 -7.84 -8.20 -7.15
C LEU A 347 -8.84 -7.67 -6.13
N CYS A 348 -9.79 -6.82 -6.53
CA CYS A 348 -10.86 -6.37 -5.63
C CYS A 348 -11.76 -7.53 -5.18
N TYR A 349 -11.87 -8.59 -5.99
CA TYR A 349 -12.64 -9.79 -5.65
C TYR A 349 -11.89 -10.73 -4.69
N ILE A 350 -10.60 -10.96 -4.94
CA ILE A 350 -9.80 -11.95 -4.18
C ILE A 350 -9.15 -11.31 -2.93
N SER A 351 -9.05 -9.98 -2.86
CA SER A 351 -8.45 -9.31 -1.71
C SER A 351 -9.19 -9.69 -0.42
N PRO A 352 -8.48 -10.06 0.66
CA PRO A 352 -9.10 -10.40 1.95
C PRO A 352 -9.98 -9.27 2.50
N PHE A 353 -9.63 -8.03 2.15
CA PHE A 353 -10.41 -6.85 2.47
C PHE A 353 -10.55 -5.98 1.23
N PRO A 354 -11.75 -5.45 0.93
CA PRO A 354 -11.96 -4.50 -0.15
C PRO A 354 -11.33 -3.17 0.27
N LEU A 355 -10.02 -3.04 0.14
CA LEU A 355 -9.25 -1.85 0.53
C LEU A 355 -8.40 -1.39 -0.65
N LEU A 356 -8.40 -0.06 -0.87
CA LEU A 356 -7.63 0.61 -1.93
C LEU A 356 -6.16 0.14 -1.98
N ARG A 357 -5.58 -0.17 -0.82
CA ARG A 357 -4.17 -0.55 -0.69
C ARG A 357 -3.79 -1.82 -1.47
N TYR A 358 -4.69 -2.79 -1.64
CA TYR A 358 -4.39 -4.03 -2.37
C TYR A 358 -4.34 -3.86 -3.89
N CYS A 359 -5.04 -2.85 -4.42
CA CYS A 359 -5.15 -2.61 -5.86
C CYS A 359 -4.40 -1.35 -6.33
N SER A 360 -4.07 -0.44 -5.41
CA SER A 360 -3.30 0.80 -5.67
C SER A 360 -1.99 0.60 -6.45
N PRO A 361 -1.23 -0.51 -6.31
CA PRO A 361 -0.02 -0.70 -7.11
C PRO A 361 -0.26 -0.79 -8.62
N MET A 362 -1.50 -1.09 -9.06
CA MET A 362 -1.87 -1.15 -10.48
C MET A 362 -2.12 0.24 -11.09
N PHE A 363 -2.35 1.25 -10.26
CA PHE A 363 -2.91 2.54 -10.68
C PHE A 363 -2.03 3.30 -11.66
N PRO A 364 -0.68 3.32 -11.52
CA PRO A 364 0.17 3.95 -12.52
C PRO A 364 -0.03 3.40 -13.94
N ILE A 365 -0.29 2.09 -14.08
CA ILE A 365 -0.54 1.46 -15.37
C ILE A 365 -1.98 1.73 -15.85
N MET A 366 -2.96 1.71 -14.94
CA MET A 366 -4.34 2.07 -15.28
C MET A 366 -4.46 3.53 -15.74
N ALA A 367 -3.63 4.42 -15.19
CA ALA A 367 -3.56 5.83 -15.57
C ALA A 367 -3.14 6.06 -17.03
N LEU A 368 -2.60 5.03 -17.73
CA LEU A 368 -2.32 5.08 -19.16
C LEU A 368 -3.56 5.39 -20.02
N LEU A 369 -4.76 5.19 -19.49
CA LEU A 369 -6.02 5.58 -20.16
C LEU A 369 -6.04 7.05 -20.58
N TYR A 370 -5.52 7.95 -19.74
CA TYR A 370 -5.47 9.40 -20.01
C TYR A 370 -4.61 9.75 -21.24
N PRO A 371 -3.28 9.45 -21.25
CA PRO A 371 -2.46 9.73 -22.41
C PRO A 371 -2.92 8.93 -23.64
N TYR A 372 -3.49 7.73 -23.46
CA TYR A 372 -4.06 6.94 -24.54
C TYR A 372 -5.20 7.65 -25.29
N ILE A 373 -6.12 8.31 -24.58
CA ILE A 373 -7.24 9.04 -25.20
C ILE A 373 -6.75 10.33 -25.88
N LEU A 374 -5.83 11.07 -25.25
CA LEU A 374 -5.38 12.37 -25.76
C LEU A 374 -4.28 12.31 -26.82
N GLN A 375 -3.56 11.18 -26.97
CA GLN A 375 -2.46 11.07 -27.95
C GLN A 375 -2.89 11.37 -29.39
N ASN A 376 -4.13 11.01 -29.76
CA ASN A 376 -4.64 11.19 -31.12
C ASN A 376 -5.26 12.58 -31.34
N LYS A 377 -5.22 13.49 -30.36
CA LYS A 377 -5.75 14.85 -30.49
C LYS A 377 -4.72 15.81 -31.09
N THR A 378 -5.18 16.96 -31.58
CA THR A 378 -4.29 18.04 -32.01
C THR A 378 -3.42 18.51 -30.84
N PHE A 379 -2.24 19.08 -31.12
CA PHE A 379 -1.34 19.59 -30.09
C PHE A 379 -2.01 20.55 -29.11
N ILE A 380 -2.83 21.49 -29.61
CA ILE A 380 -3.53 22.49 -28.80
C ILE A 380 -4.53 21.80 -27.85
N VAL A 381 -5.40 20.94 -28.38
CA VAL A 381 -6.39 20.20 -27.58
C VAL A 381 -5.67 19.34 -26.53
N ARG A 382 -4.68 18.55 -26.94
CA ARG A 382 -3.90 17.72 -26.04
C ARG A 382 -3.30 18.54 -24.90
N THR A 383 -2.69 19.69 -25.20
CA THR A 383 -2.04 20.54 -24.20
C THR A 383 -3.04 21.11 -23.20
N ILE A 384 -4.13 21.73 -23.68
CA ILE A 384 -5.15 22.33 -22.83
C ILE A 384 -5.75 21.29 -21.88
N PHE A 385 -6.23 20.16 -22.42
CA PHE A 385 -6.86 19.13 -21.60
C PHE A 385 -5.86 18.44 -20.66
N SER A 386 -4.60 18.26 -21.07
CA SER A 386 -3.55 17.73 -20.19
C SER A 386 -3.29 18.64 -18.99
N VAL A 387 -3.21 19.96 -19.22
CA VAL A 387 -2.99 20.96 -18.17
C VAL A 387 -4.18 21.04 -17.22
N LEU A 388 -5.41 21.07 -17.75
CA LEU A 388 -6.63 21.09 -16.92
C LEU A 388 -6.72 19.86 -16.01
N ILE A 389 -6.46 18.67 -16.55
CA ILE A 389 -6.44 17.42 -15.77
C ILE A 389 -5.32 17.45 -14.72
N ALA A 390 -4.11 17.85 -15.10
CA ALA A 390 -2.99 17.93 -14.17
C ALA A 390 -3.25 18.92 -13.02
N MET A 391 -3.84 20.09 -13.29
CA MET A 391 -4.22 21.06 -12.26
C MET A 391 -5.31 20.49 -11.32
N THR A 392 -6.29 19.77 -11.87
CA THR A 392 -7.34 19.12 -11.08
C THR A 392 -6.75 18.08 -10.13
N MET A 393 -5.83 17.25 -10.62
CA MET A 393 -5.16 16.21 -9.82
C MET A 393 -4.23 16.81 -8.78
N LEU A 394 -3.51 17.89 -9.12
CA LEU A 394 -2.67 18.62 -8.18
C LEU A 394 -3.51 19.24 -7.05
N HIS A 395 -4.61 19.91 -7.39
CA HIS A 395 -5.54 20.46 -6.41
C HIS A 395 -6.10 19.38 -5.50
N ALA A 396 -6.60 18.27 -6.07
CA ALA A 396 -7.12 17.15 -5.30
C ALA A 396 -6.06 16.50 -4.39
N SER A 397 -4.80 16.50 -4.81
CA SER A 397 -3.68 15.95 -4.04
C SER A 397 -3.19 16.85 -2.92
N ILE A 398 -3.29 18.17 -3.07
CA ILE A 398 -2.91 19.14 -2.01
C ILE A 398 -4.04 19.24 -0.98
N PHE A 399 -5.28 19.31 -1.46
CA PHE A 399 -6.50 19.52 -0.66
C PHE A 399 -7.34 18.25 -0.54
N ALA A 400 -6.70 17.09 -0.41
CA ALA A 400 -7.40 15.83 -0.20
C ALA A 400 -8.35 15.97 1.01
N LYS A 401 -9.66 15.79 0.78
CA LYS A 401 -10.68 15.90 1.85
C LYS A 401 -10.63 14.66 2.76
N ASN A 402 -10.98 14.85 4.04
CA ASN A 402 -11.30 13.76 4.96
C ASN A 402 -12.40 12.89 4.35
N VAL A 403 -12.10 11.62 4.07
CA VAL A 403 -13.07 10.67 3.49
C VAL A 403 -13.96 10.05 4.59
N GLU A 404 -13.78 10.42 5.86
CA GLU A 404 -14.57 9.93 7.00
C GLU A 404 -16.11 10.04 6.77
N GLU A 405 -16.58 10.97 5.94
CA GLU A 405 -18.02 11.11 5.63
C GLU A 405 -18.58 10.09 4.62
N PHE A 406 -17.74 9.48 3.77
CA PHE A 406 -18.18 8.51 2.76
C PHE A 406 -18.21 7.07 3.27
N GLU A 407 -17.65 6.80 4.45
CA GLU A 407 -17.61 5.49 5.11
C GLU A 407 -18.79 5.24 6.07
N LYS A 408 -19.90 5.97 5.92
CA LYS A 408 -21.20 5.56 6.47
C LYS A 408 -22.13 4.92 5.42
N PRO A 409 -21.82 3.78 4.80
CA PRO A 409 -22.86 2.89 4.32
C PRO A 409 -23.32 2.01 5.50
N ASP A 410 -24.63 2.00 5.75
CA ASP A 410 -25.32 1.11 6.72
C ASP A 410 -24.95 -0.39 6.58
N TYR A 411 -24.26 -0.77 5.50
CA TYR A 411 -23.69 -2.10 5.27
C TYR A 411 -22.50 -2.45 6.18
N ILE A 412 -21.65 -1.50 6.56
CA ILE A 412 -20.49 -1.72 7.45
C ILE A 412 -20.97 -2.08 8.87
N ILE A 413 -22.16 -1.60 9.25
CA ILE A 413 -22.77 -1.83 10.56
C ILE A 413 -23.26 -3.29 10.70
N GLN A 414 -23.62 -3.96 9.59
CA GLN A 414 -24.21 -5.30 9.63
C GLN A 414 -23.19 -6.44 9.70
N THR A 415 -21.97 -6.25 9.20
CA THR A 415 -20.95 -7.32 9.16
C THR A 415 -20.08 -7.42 10.42
N GLY A 416 -20.26 -6.55 11.41
CA GLY A 416 -19.58 -6.63 12.72
C GLY A 416 -18.05 -6.41 12.71
N HIS A 417 -17.43 -6.48 11.55
CA HIS A 417 -16.02 -6.24 11.31
C HIS A 417 -15.83 -4.94 10.54
N PHE A 418 -14.87 -4.12 10.97
CA PHE A 418 -14.38 -2.91 10.32
C PHE A 418 -15.12 -1.60 10.64
N TYR A 419 -15.11 -1.22 11.91
CA TYR A 419 -15.29 0.19 12.27
C TYR A 419 -13.95 0.93 12.23
N ASN A 420 -13.82 1.84 11.25
CA ASN A 420 -12.85 2.95 11.26
C ASN A 420 -11.37 2.57 11.43
N LEU A 421 -10.86 1.56 10.72
CA LEU A 421 -9.41 1.45 10.55
C LEU A 421 -8.93 2.58 9.61
N PRO A 422 -7.79 3.23 9.87
CA PRO A 422 -7.27 4.24 8.98
C PRO A 422 -6.96 3.59 7.63
N THR A 423 -7.85 3.73 6.67
CA THR A 423 -7.51 3.31 5.31
C THR A 423 -6.32 4.13 4.86
N ILE A 424 -5.60 3.68 3.82
CA ILE A 424 -4.56 4.50 3.17
C ILE A 424 -5.07 5.92 2.84
N GLN A 425 -6.40 6.09 2.74
CA GLN A 425 -7.13 7.32 2.49
C GLN A 425 -7.18 8.26 3.71
N ASN A 426 -7.00 7.77 4.94
CA ASN A 426 -6.97 8.58 6.17
C ASN A 426 -5.55 9.05 6.56
N LEU A 427 -4.51 8.66 5.80
CA LEU A 427 -3.13 9.13 6.05
C LEU A 427 -2.90 10.60 5.66
N PHE A 428 -3.81 11.21 4.91
CA PHE A 428 -3.66 12.58 4.42
C PHE A 428 -3.86 13.64 5.51
N ILE A 429 -4.52 13.28 6.60
CA ILE A 429 -4.92 14.23 7.65
C ILE A 429 -4.64 13.56 8.99
N GLY A 430 -3.91 14.28 9.86
CA GLY A 430 -3.77 13.89 11.25
C GLY A 430 -5.16 13.64 11.81
N HIS A 431 -5.45 12.41 12.25
CA HIS A 431 -6.64 12.21 13.04
C HIS A 431 -6.45 13.05 14.30
N ASP A 432 -7.16 14.17 14.38
CA ASP A 432 -7.40 15.00 15.57
C ASP A 432 -8.07 14.21 16.73
N LYS A 433 -8.07 12.88 16.64
CA LYS A 433 -8.39 11.95 17.71
C LYS A 433 -7.23 12.00 18.68
N LYS A 434 -7.19 13.09 19.46
CA LYS A 434 -6.35 13.27 20.64
C LYS A 434 -6.33 11.94 21.38
N ARG A 435 -5.18 11.27 21.37
CA ARG A 435 -4.97 10.04 22.11
C ARG A 435 -5.02 10.41 23.59
N ILE A 436 -6.22 10.43 24.18
CA ILE A 436 -6.48 11.10 25.46
C ILE A 436 -5.53 10.57 26.55
N PHE A 437 -5.15 9.29 26.46
CA PHE A 437 -4.21 8.67 27.39
C PHE A 437 -2.82 9.33 27.45
N THR A 438 -2.41 10.08 26.42
CA THR A 438 -1.12 10.80 26.39
C THR A 438 -1.16 12.16 27.08
N GLN A 439 -2.35 12.69 27.40
CA GLN A 439 -2.49 14.01 27.99
C GLN A 439 -2.11 14.06 29.48
N LYS A 440 -2.30 12.94 30.19
CA LYS A 440 -1.96 12.80 31.63
C LYS A 440 -1.14 11.53 31.85
N PRO A 441 0.18 11.55 31.58
CA PRO A 441 1.06 10.38 31.70
C PRO A 441 1.08 9.76 33.10
N GLU A 442 0.70 10.52 34.13
CA GLU A 442 0.58 10.06 35.50
C GLU A 442 -0.62 9.13 35.75
N TYR A 443 -1.62 9.12 34.85
CA TYR A 443 -2.75 8.20 34.96
C TYR A 443 -2.42 6.86 34.30
N PRO A 444 -2.59 5.72 35.01
CA PRO A 444 -2.38 4.41 34.43
C PRO A 444 -3.43 4.11 33.36
N VAL A 445 -3.07 3.24 32.43
CA VAL A 445 -3.92 2.79 31.34
C VAL A 445 -4.22 1.31 31.50
N LEU A 446 -5.49 0.91 31.49
CA LEU A 446 -5.91 -0.49 31.57
C LEU A 446 -6.32 -1.02 30.20
N PHE A 447 -5.73 -2.15 29.81
CA PHE A 447 -6.06 -2.90 28.60
C PHE A 447 -6.73 -4.21 28.95
N PHE A 448 -7.87 -4.50 28.31
CA PHE A 448 -8.68 -5.71 28.51
C PHE A 448 -8.78 -6.59 27.26
N TYR A 449 -7.67 -6.65 26.53
CA TYR A 449 -7.41 -7.53 25.40
C TYR A 449 -5.95 -7.34 25.04
N ASN A 450 -5.23 -8.36 24.58
CA ASN A 450 -3.77 -8.35 24.57
C ASN A 450 -3.16 -8.84 23.24
N GLY A 451 -3.95 -8.87 22.16
CA GLY A 451 -3.43 -9.11 20.81
C GLY A 451 -2.57 -7.92 20.34
N ILE A 452 -1.38 -8.19 19.81
CA ILE A 452 -0.45 -7.16 19.33
C ILE A 452 -1.04 -6.26 18.24
N GLU A 453 -1.89 -6.83 17.37
CA GLU A 453 -2.51 -6.10 16.26
C GLU A 453 -3.26 -4.86 16.76
N ASP A 454 -3.93 -4.94 17.90
CA ASP A 454 -4.78 -3.83 18.37
C ASP A 454 -4.01 -2.66 19.01
N TYR A 455 -2.70 -2.82 19.28
CA TYR A 455 -1.94 -1.85 20.06
C TYR A 455 -0.61 -1.43 19.45
N VAL A 456 -0.18 -2.05 18.34
CA VAL A 456 1.18 -1.84 17.83
C VAL A 456 1.42 -0.39 17.36
N ASP A 457 0.39 0.27 16.85
CA ASP A 457 0.42 1.70 16.48
C ASP A 457 0.36 2.63 17.70
N LEU A 458 -0.10 2.15 18.86
CA LEU A 458 -0.16 2.91 20.12
C LEU A 458 1.20 3.00 20.81
N ILE A 459 2.08 2.00 20.62
CA ILE A 459 3.42 1.92 21.24
C ILE A 459 4.22 3.20 21.01
N TYR A 460 4.10 3.78 19.82
CA TYR A 460 4.76 5.01 19.41
C TYR A 460 4.39 6.24 20.25
N PHE A 461 3.24 6.18 20.93
CA PHE A 461 2.65 7.29 21.68
C PHE A 461 2.66 7.03 23.18
N MET A 462 3.10 5.83 23.60
CA MET A 462 3.20 5.50 25.01
C MET A 462 4.27 6.37 25.67
N ALA A 463 3.92 7.04 26.78
CA ALA A 463 4.89 7.76 27.59
C ALA A 463 5.78 6.77 28.34
N ASP A 464 7.09 7.02 28.36
CA ASP A 464 8.09 6.06 28.85
C ASP A 464 7.81 5.59 30.29
N GLU A 465 7.38 6.50 31.16
CA GLU A 465 7.13 6.24 32.59
C GLU A 465 5.64 6.00 32.91
N GLN A 466 4.73 6.15 31.94
CA GLN A 466 3.32 5.87 32.16
C GLN A 466 3.11 4.36 32.38
N LYS A 467 2.22 4.03 33.32
CA LYS A 467 1.92 2.65 33.70
C LYS A 467 0.80 2.10 32.81
N TYR A 468 1.04 0.95 32.18
CA TYR A 468 0.10 0.23 31.33
C TYR A 468 -0.16 -1.15 31.94
N ILE A 469 -1.42 -1.47 32.19
CA ILE A 469 -1.84 -2.66 32.92
C ILE A 469 -2.67 -3.53 31.97
N PHE A 470 -2.20 -4.74 31.69
CA PHE A 470 -2.84 -5.66 30.72
C PHE A 470 -3.57 -6.79 31.43
N TYR A 471 -4.78 -7.12 30.96
CA TYR A 471 -5.65 -8.17 31.46
C TYR A 471 -6.09 -9.13 30.34
N ASN A 472 -5.86 -10.44 30.55
CA ASN A 472 -6.31 -11.47 29.61
C ASN A 472 -7.74 -11.95 29.91
N THR A 473 -8.72 -11.07 29.79
CA THR A 473 -10.11 -11.43 30.07
C THR A 473 -10.97 -11.16 28.84
N TYR A 474 -11.34 -12.24 28.15
CA TYR A 474 -12.34 -12.21 27.08
C TYR A 474 -13.30 -13.40 27.21
N PRO A 475 -14.63 -13.20 27.12
CA PRO A 475 -15.33 -11.91 26.94
C PRO A 475 -15.18 -10.99 28.16
N LEU A 476 -15.05 -9.70 27.91
CA LEU A 476 -14.85 -8.69 28.95
C LEU A 476 -16.17 -8.41 29.69
N SER A 477 -16.20 -8.64 31.01
CA SER A 477 -17.33 -8.25 31.85
C SER A 477 -17.06 -6.96 32.62
N THR A 478 -18.13 -6.27 33.05
CA THR A 478 -18.00 -5.09 33.93
C THR A 478 -17.36 -5.47 35.28
N SER A 479 -17.62 -6.68 35.78
CA SER A 479 -17.01 -7.19 37.01
C SER A 479 -15.49 -7.28 36.91
N ASP A 480 -14.94 -7.70 35.77
CA ASP A 480 -13.50 -7.82 35.58
C ASP A 480 -12.82 -6.45 35.68
N ILE A 481 -13.46 -5.41 35.13
CA ILE A 481 -12.96 -4.04 35.20
C ILE A 481 -12.97 -3.52 36.63
N ILE A 482 -14.08 -3.71 37.37
CA ILE A 482 -14.18 -3.30 38.77
C ILE A 482 -13.13 -4.02 39.62
N GLN A 483 -12.92 -5.32 39.37
CA GLN A 483 -11.91 -6.10 40.09
C GLN A 483 -10.49 -5.56 39.82
N ALA A 484 -10.17 -5.23 38.58
CA ALA A 484 -8.89 -4.62 38.21
C ALA A 484 -8.67 -3.26 38.88
N ILE A 485 -9.68 -2.39 38.86
CA ILE A 485 -9.65 -1.06 39.50
C ILE A 485 -9.34 -1.19 41.00
N LYS A 486 -10.06 -2.10 41.69
CA LYS A 486 -9.86 -2.36 43.12
C LYS A 486 -8.49 -2.95 43.40
N LYS A 487 -8.04 -3.93 42.60
CA LYS A 487 -6.74 -4.60 42.75
C LYS A 487 -5.57 -3.62 42.70
N HIS A 488 -5.64 -2.62 41.82
CA HIS A 488 -4.57 -1.63 41.65
C HIS A 488 -4.84 -0.30 42.37
N ASN A 489 -5.90 -0.21 43.18
CA ASN A 489 -6.30 0.99 43.92
C ASN A 489 -6.39 2.24 43.03
N LEU A 490 -7.03 2.10 41.86
CA LEU A 490 -7.06 3.15 40.83
C LEU A 490 -8.16 4.16 41.09
N LYS A 491 -7.79 5.42 41.27
CA LYS A 491 -8.73 6.55 41.38
C LYS A 491 -8.96 7.25 40.04
N ASN A 492 -7.88 7.56 39.32
CA ASN A 492 -7.92 8.13 37.97
C ASN A 492 -7.17 7.21 37.03
N PHE A 493 -7.75 6.86 35.90
CA PHE A 493 -7.13 5.98 34.93
C PHE A 493 -7.75 6.17 33.54
N TYR A 494 -7.03 5.71 32.52
CA TYR A 494 -7.56 5.50 31.19
C TYR A 494 -7.96 4.05 31.01
N LEU A 495 -9.16 3.81 30.49
CA LEU A 495 -9.63 2.47 30.18
C LEU A 495 -9.61 2.25 28.68
N ALA A 496 -8.85 1.27 28.21
CA ALA A 496 -8.78 0.79 26.82
C ALA A 496 -9.70 -0.42 26.62
N ILE A 497 -10.76 -0.24 25.83
CA ILE A 497 -11.79 -1.29 25.62
C ILE A 497 -11.80 -1.75 24.17
N PRO A 498 -11.86 -3.07 23.89
CA PRO A 498 -12.01 -3.58 22.52
C PRO A 498 -13.27 -3.04 21.83
N THR A 499 -13.19 -2.88 20.51
CA THR A 499 -14.33 -2.55 19.65
C THR A 499 -15.54 -3.43 19.91
N ASN A 500 -16.74 -2.86 19.81
CA ASN A 500 -18.03 -3.54 19.99
C ASN A 500 -18.32 -4.02 21.43
N THR A 501 -17.47 -3.71 22.39
CA THR A 501 -17.77 -4.00 23.80
C THR A 501 -18.67 -2.91 24.39
N ARG A 502 -19.75 -3.33 25.04
CA ARG A 502 -20.65 -2.43 25.80
C ARG A 502 -20.34 -2.58 27.27
N ILE A 503 -20.02 -1.47 27.93
CA ILE A 503 -19.70 -1.48 29.35
C ILE A 503 -20.61 -0.51 30.08
N ASN A 504 -21.10 -0.93 31.24
CA ASN A 504 -21.88 -0.10 32.14
C ASN A 504 -21.13 0.04 33.47
N ILE A 505 -20.50 1.19 33.71
CA ILE A 505 -19.78 1.46 34.96
C ILE A 505 -20.51 2.61 35.67
N ASN A 506 -21.03 2.36 36.88
CA ASN A 506 -21.70 3.39 37.71
C ASN A 506 -22.84 4.15 36.98
N GLY A 507 -23.64 3.47 36.16
CA GLY A 507 -24.75 4.08 35.40
C GLY A 507 -24.32 4.72 34.07
N TYR A 508 -23.02 4.81 33.80
CA TYR A 508 -22.51 5.22 32.49
C TYR A 508 -22.45 4.02 31.56
N THR A 509 -23.43 3.92 30.66
CA THR A 509 -23.37 2.99 29.54
C THR A 509 -22.58 3.62 28.41
N LYS A 510 -21.40 3.08 28.12
CA LYS A 510 -20.65 3.41 26.90
C LYS A 510 -20.52 2.17 26.03
N ARG A 511 -20.80 2.37 24.75
CA ARG A 511 -20.56 1.39 23.70
C ARG A 511 -19.36 1.91 22.92
N SER A 512 -18.27 1.14 22.89
CA SER A 512 -17.17 1.46 21.99
C SER A 512 -17.63 1.13 20.57
N TYR A 513 -17.86 2.16 19.76
CA TYR A 513 -18.24 1.99 18.36
C TYR A 513 -17.02 1.87 17.45
N ASN A 514 -15.82 2.25 17.91
CA ASN A 514 -14.61 2.38 17.10
C ASN A 514 -13.36 1.90 17.83
N ALA A 515 -12.39 1.37 17.08
CA ALA A 515 -11.05 1.05 17.62
C ALA A 515 -10.34 2.30 18.16
N PHE A 516 -10.81 3.50 17.80
CA PHE A 516 -10.22 4.76 18.24
C PHE A 516 -10.98 5.43 19.39
N GLU A 517 -12.14 4.89 19.79
CA GLU A 517 -12.82 5.23 21.07
C GLU A 517 -12.36 4.27 22.18
N MET A 518 -11.09 3.86 22.12
CA MET A 518 -10.55 2.89 23.05
C MET A 518 -10.42 3.49 24.45
N PHE A 519 -10.04 4.77 24.59
CA PHE A 519 -9.61 5.33 25.86
C PHE A 519 -10.63 6.26 26.50
N TYR A 520 -11.03 5.93 27.73
CA TYR A 520 -11.87 6.78 28.57
C TYR A 520 -11.12 7.22 29.82
N GLU A 521 -11.02 8.53 30.03
CA GLU A 521 -10.63 9.06 31.34
C GLU A 521 -11.79 8.79 32.31
N LEU A 522 -11.51 8.00 33.35
CA LEU A 522 -12.48 7.63 34.37
C LEU A 522 -11.96 8.03 35.74
N ASN A 523 -12.87 8.55 36.57
CA ASN A 523 -12.64 8.80 37.98
C ASN A 523 -13.52 7.86 38.80
N PHE A 524 -12.90 6.93 39.53
CA PHE A 524 -13.59 5.98 40.38
C PHE A 524 -13.70 6.56 41.79
N LYS A 525 -14.94 6.83 42.21
CA LYS A 525 -15.27 7.35 43.55
C LYS A 525 -15.35 6.23 44.57
#